data_AF-A0A7K0IBI6-F1
#
_entry.id   AF-A0A7K0IBI6-F1
#
_cell.length_a   1.000
_cell.length_b   1.000
_cell.length_c   1.000
_cell.angle_alpha   90.00
_cell.angle_beta   90.00
_cell.angle_gamma   90.00
#
_symmetry.space_group_name_H-M   'P 1'
#
loop_
_entity.id
_entity.type
_entity.pdbx_description
1 polymer ?
#
loop_
_entity_poly.entity_id
_entity_poly.type
_entity_poly.pdbx_seq_one_letter_code
_entity_poly.pdbx_strand_id
1 'polypeptide(L)' 'MKRIVVLGSTGSIGTQTLDVARRHADKLEVVALAAGTRAEELLAQAREFGVHHLGVGDGRLAGESVADELAAQ' A
#
# COMPACT_ATOMS: atom_id res chain seq x y z
N MET A 1 13.44 8.71 -12.39
CA MET A 1 12.35 8.25 -11.51
C MET A 1 12.74 6.90 -10.93
N LYS A 2 12.63 6.70 -9.61
CA LYS A 2 12.93 5.43 -8.93
C LYS A 2 11.62 4.80 -8.49
N ARG A 3 11.43 3.53 -8.85
CA ARG A 3 10.24 2.74 -8.51
C ARG A 3 10.50 2.00 -7.20
N ILE A 4 9.61 2.15 -6.23
CA ILE A 4 9.76 1.56 -4.91
C ILE A 4 8.52 0.74 -4.52
N VAL A 5 8.75 -0.29 -3.71
CA VAL A 5 7.73 -1.10 -3.07
C VAL A 5 7.83 -0.89 -1.57
N VAL A 6 6.71 -0.66 -0.90
CA VAL A 6 6.68 -0.45 0.56
C VAL A 6 5.98 -1.63 1.23
N LEU A 7 6.78 -2.54 1.80
CA LEU A 7 6.29 -3.69 2.57
C LEU A 7 6.07 -3.28 4.03
N GLY A 8 4.85 -3.43 4.52
CA GLY A 8 4.45 -2.88 5.82
C GLY A 8 4.14 -1.38 5.76
N SER A 9 3.47 -0.93 4.68
CA SER A 9 3.18 0.49 4.38
C SER A 9 2.34 1.20 5.44
N THR A 10 1.55 0.44 6.20
CA THR A 10 0.76 0.96 7.31
C THR A 10 1.56 1.04 8.61
N GLY A 11 2.72 0.37 8.72
CA GLY A 11 3.62 0.46 9.86
C GLY A 11 4.25 1.84 10.01
N SER A 12 4.86 2.14 11.17
CA SER A 12 5.46 3.46 11.43
C SER A 12 6.52 3.86 10.38
N ILE A 13 7.37 2.92 9.97
CA ILE A 13 8.37 3.16 8.91
C ILE A 13 7.71 3.28 7.54
N GLY A 14 6.68 2.47 7.29
CA GLY A 14 5.92 2.51 6.04
C GLY A 14 5.24 3.85 5.81
N THR A 15 4.51 4.37 6.80
CA THR A 15 3.81 5.65 6.70
C THR A 15 4.80 6.81 6.56
N GLN A 16 5.90 6.80 7.29
CA GLN A 16 6.99 7.78 7.12
C GLN A 16 7.66 7.69 5.74
N THR A 17 7.79 6.47 5.19
CA THR A 17 8.31 6.28 3.82
C THR A 17 7.36 6.88 2.79
N LEU A 18 6.04 6.68 2.95
CA LEU A 18 5.03 7.27 2.08
C LEU A 18 5.02 8.80 2.19
N ASP A 19 5.24 9.35 3.38
CA ASP A 19 5.44 10.79 3.58
C ASP A 19 6.62 11.35 2.80
N VAL A 20 7.73 10.62 2.71
CA VAL A 20 8.87 11.00 1.86
C VAL A 20 8.52 10.88 0.38
N ALA A 21 7.80 9.82 -0.02
CA ALA A 21 7.35 9.62 -1.40
C ALA A 21 6.44 10.76 -1.87
N ARG A 22 5.46 11.20 -1.05
CA ARG A 22 4.58 12.35 -1.34
C ARG A 22 5.37 13.62 -1.64
N ARG A 23 6.36 13.93 -0.81
CA ARG A 23 7.18 15.15 -0.93
C ARG A 23 8.16 15.11 -2.11
N HIS A 24 8.39 13.93 -2.69
CA HIS A 24 9.34 13.71 -3.78
C HIS A 24 8.71 12.90 -4.92
N ALA A 25 7.45 13.19 -5.25
CA ALA A 25 6.72 12.54 -6.34
C ALA A 25 7.38 12.76 -7.73
N ASP A 26 8.27 13.75 -7.85
CA ASP A 26 9.11 13.99 -9.04
C ASP A 26 10.27 12.98 -9.18
N LYS A 27 10.61 12.27 -8.09
CA LYS A 27 11.76 11.36 -8.02
C LYS A 27 11.36 9.93 -7.72
N LEU A 28 10.29 9.74 -6.95
CA LEU A 28 9.84 8.46 -6.42
C LEU A 28 8.46 8.12 -6.98
N GLU A 29 8.32 6.87 -7.40
CA GLU A 29 7.05 6.28 -7.81
C GLU A 29 6.81 5.06 -6.92
N VAL A 30 5.73 5.10 -6.15
CA VAL A 30 5.29 3.93 -5.37
C VAL A 30 4.53 3.02 -6.33
N VAL A 31 4.99 1.78 -6.48
CA VAL A 31 4.40 0.86 -7.48
C VAL A 31 3.75 -0.37 -6.87
N ALA A 32 4.03 -0.65 -5.60
CA ALA A 32 3.34 -1.69 -4.83
C ALA A 32 3.35 -1.36 -3.34
N LEU A 33 2.29 -1.78 -2.64
CA LEU A 33 2.13 -1.61 -1.20
C LEU A 33 1.74 -2.94 -0.58
N ALA A 34 2.20 -3.20 0.66
CA ALA A 34 1.71 -4.34 1.42
C ALA A 34 1.51 -3.99 2.88
N ALA A 35 0.52 -4.62 3.51
CA ALA A 35 0.25 -4.51 4.94
C ALA A 35 0.07 -5.90 5.58
N GLY A 36 0.31 -6.00 6.88
CA GLY A 36 0.04 -7.24 7.62
C GLY A 36 -1.48 -7.46 7.75
N THR A 37 -2.12 -6.66 8.60
CA THR A 37 -3.53 -6.81 8.98
C THR A 37 -4.42 -5.60 8.68
N ARG A 38 -3.84 -4.44 8.37
CA ARG A 38 -4.57 -3.17 8.21
C ARG A 38 -4.93 -2.91 6.75
N ALA A 39 -5.85 -3.73 6.22
CA ALA A 39 -6.20 -3.74 4.81
C ALA A 39 -6.97 -2.48 4.36
N GLU A 40 -7.84 -1.91 5.20
CA GLU A 40 -8.54 -0.66 4.87
C GLU A 40 -7.56 0.51 4.69
N GLU A 41 -6.59 0.63 5.60
CA GLU A 41 -5.54 1.65 5.52
C GLU A 41 -4.64 1.43 4.29
N LEU A 42 -4.33 0.16 3.96
CA LEU A 42 -3.63 -0.20 2.73
C LEU A 42 -4.39 0.27 1.48
N LEU A 43 -5.70 0.05 1.42
CA LEU A 43 -6.53 0.45 0.29
C LEU A 43 -6.63 1.97 0.16
N ALA A 44 -6.71 2.70 1.28
CA ALA A 44 -6.66 4.16 1.27
C ALA A 44 -5.33 4.68 0.70
N GLN A 45 -4.21 4.09 1.10
CA GLN A 45 -2.89 4.41 0.54
C GLN A 45 -2.81 4.04 -0.95
N ALA A 46 -3.36 2.89 -1.36
CA ALA A 46 -3.39 2.47 -2.75
C ALA A 46 -4.12 3.47 -3.65
N ARG A 47 -5.30 3.94 -3.22
CA ARG A 47 -6.08 4.98 -3.91
C ARG A 47 -5.33 6.31 -3.99
N GLU A 48 -4.65 6.70 -2.91
CA GLU A 48 -3.86 7.93 -2.86
C GLU A 48 -2.71 7.92 -3.88
N PHE A 49 -1.96 6.81 -3.95
CA PHE A 49 -0.77 6.69 -4.80
C PHE A 49 -1.06 6.11 -6.19
N GLY A 50 -2.31 5.71 -6.48
CA GLY A 50 -2.68 5.06 -7.74
C GLY A 50 -2.02 3.70 -7.93
N VAL A 51 -1.87 2.93 -6.84
CA VAL A 51 -1.17 1.64 -6.83
C VAL A 51 -2.17 0.49 -6.96
N HIS A 52 -1.92 -0.40 -7.92
CA HIS A 52 -2.76 -1.60 -8.16
C HIS A 52 -2.11 -2.90 -7.67
N HIS A 53 -0.82 -2.87 -7.31
CA HIS A 53 -0.13 -4.05 -6.80
C HIS A 53 -0.14 -4.05 -5.27
N LEU A 54 -1.07 -4.81 -4.69
CA LEU A 54 -1.33 -4.82 -3.26
C LEU A 54 -1.10 -6.21 -2.65
N GLY A 55 -0.60 -6.24 -1.41
CA GLY A 55 -0.37 -7.49 -0.68
C GLY A 55 -0.85 -7.41 0.77
N VAL A 56 -1.52 -8.46 1.22
CA VAL A 56 -1.93 -8.61 2.63
C VAL A 56 -1.27 -9.85 3.22
N GLY A 57 -0.62 -9.69 4.37
CA GLY A 57 0.14 -10.76 5.01
C GLY A 57 -0.71 -11.71 5.86
N ASP A 58 -1.88 -11.28 6.33
CA ASP A 58 -2.77 -12.10 7.15
C ASP A 58 -3.79 -12.86 6.29
N GLY A 59 -3.61 -14.17 6.17
CA GLY A 59 -4.49 -15.05 5.39
C GLY A 59 -5.94 -15.09 5.89
N ARG A 60 -6.23 -14.64 7.12
CA ARG A 60 -7.62 -14.55 7.62
C ARG A 60 -8.43 -13.49 6.87
N LEU A 61 -7.76 -12.48 6.33
CA LEU A 61 -8.40 -11.39 5.59
C LEU A 61 -8.80 -11.79 4.16
N ALA A 62 -8.34 -12.95 3.66
CA ALA A 62 -8.57 -13.39 2.28
C ALA A 62 -10.05 -13.66 1.93
N GLY A 63 -10.95 -13.69 2.92
CA GLY A 63 -12.40 -13.84 2.73
C GLY A 63 -13.22 -12.63 3.18
N GLU A 64 -12.57 -11.52 3.53
CA GLU A 64 -13.25 -10.29 3.91
C GLU A 64 -13.48 -9.41 2.68
N SER A 65 -14.54 -8.58 2.69
CA SER A 65 -14.87 -7.68 1.57
C SER A 65 -13.72 -6.76 1.17
N VAL A 66 -12.83 -6.44 2.11
CA VAL A 66 -11.64 -5.62 1.85
C VAL A 66 -10.64 -6.35 0.94
N ALA A 67 -10.54 -7.68 1.00
CA ALA A 67 -9.71 -8.44 0.07
C ALA A 67 -10.32 -8.47 -1.34
N ASP A 68 -11.65 -8.51 -1.45
CA ASP A 68 -12.34 -8.37 -2.74
C ASP A 68 -12.12 -6.98 -3.33
N GLU A 69 -12.18 -5.92 -2.52
CA GLU A 69 -11.86 -4.55 -2.96
C GLU A 69 -10.39 -4.38 -3.38
N LEU A 70 -9.47 -5.03 -2.67
CA LEU A 70 -8.05 -5.07 -3.04
C LEU A 70 -7.82 -5.86 -4.34
N ALA A 71 -8.60 -6.90 -4.59
CA ALA A 71 -8.52 -7.70 -5.82
C ALA A 71 -9.20 -7.04 -7.03
N ALA A 72 -10.20 -6.17 -6.79
CA ALA A 72 -10.94 -5.46 -7.82
C ALA A 72 -10.26 -4.16 -8.31
N GLN A 73 -9.18 -3.73 -7.66
CA GLN A 73 -8.41 -2.53 -7.99
C GLN A 73 -7.34 -2.84 -9.02
#